data_AF-A0A944DBM9-F1
#
_entry.id   AF-A0A944DBM9-F1
#
_cell.length_a   1.000
_cell.length_b   1.000
_cell.length_c   1.000
_cell.angle_alpha   90.00
_cell.angle_beta   90.00
_cell.angle_gamma   90.00
#
_symmetry.space_group_name_H-M   'P 1'
#
loop_
_entity.id
_entity.type
_entity.pdbx_description
1 polymer ?
#
loop_
_entity_poly.entity_id
_entity_poly.type
_entity_poly.pdbx_seq_one_letter_code
_entity_poly.pdbx_strand_id
1 'polypeptide(L)'
;MTKVGRCMASTGLSETATTGMSEESPDICLPAPQLAHGALVIPPFRVCFLNQWFIHWQPMRIELANLVPDRYRIMVVQNFWIEDPNPDLTQCLAGIFLARRRRDGQWEAAENWPVECRSIAAIGELDLRDAAHPRLTHEPPC
;
A
#
# COMPACT_ATOMS: atom_id res chain seq x y z
N MET A 1 -8.70 -27.54 -6.30
CA MET A 1 -9.82 -26.81 -5.69
C MET A 1 -9.26 -25.94 -4.58
N THR A 2 -8.93 -24.68 -4.88
CA THR A 2 -8.29 -23.77 -3.93
C THR A 2 -9.38 -23.07 -3.12
N LYS A 3 -9.25 -23.12 -1.80
CA LYS A 3 -10.19 -22.53 -0.83
C LYS A 3 -10.15 -21.01 -0.95
N VAL A 4 -11.19 -20.42 -1.54
CA VAL A 4 -11.37 -18.97 -1.69
C VAL A 4 -11.66 -18.36 -0.31
N GLY A 5 -10.69 -17.66 0.27
CA GLY A 5 -10.84 -16.95 1.53
C GLY A 5 -11.31 -15.51 1.29
N ARG A 6 -12.58 -15.19 1.64
CA ARG A 6 -13.02 -13.79 1.82
C ARG A 6 -12.19 -13.13 2.93
N CYS A 7 -12.06 -11.78 2.94
CA CYS A 7 -11.74 -11.07 4.19
C CYS A 7 -12.89 -11.42 5.16
N MET A 8 -12.76 -12.49 5.96
CA MET A 8 -13.77 -12.86 6.95
C MET A 8 -13.46 -12.09 8.23
N ALA A 9 -14.37 -11.18 8.58
CA ALA A 9 -14.62 -10.86 9.97
C ALA A 9 -15.16 -12.13 10.66
N SER A 10 -14.71 -12.39 11.88
CA SER A 10 -15.15 -13.52 12.69
C SER A 10 -16.66 -13.50 12.91
N THR A 11 -17.41 -14.31 12.18
CA THR A 11 -18.83 -14.57 12.48
C THR A 11 -18.93 -15.65 13.56
N GLY A 12 -18.88 -15.21 14.82
CA GLY A 12 -19.42 -15.95 15.95
C GLY A 12 -20.91 -15.65 16.09
N LEU A 13 -21.77 -16.57 15.66
CA LEU A 13 -23.17 -16.59 16.07
C LEU A 13 -23.22 -17.00 17.55
N SER A 14 -23.60 -16.07 18.43
CA SER A 14 -24.30 -16.42 19.66
C SER A 14 -25.12 -15.23 20.16
N GLU A 15 -26.36 -15.51 20.52
CA GLU A 15 -27.37 -14.56 20.95
C GLU A 15 -26.98 -13.79 22.22
N THR A 16 -27.58 -12.60 22.33
CA THR A 16 -27.78 -11.76 23.53
C THR A 16 -26.63 -10.91 24.08
N ALA A 17 -26.94 -9.60 24.12
CA ALA A 17 -26.54 -8.59 25.10
C ALA A 17 -25.14 -7.94 24.98
N THR A 18 -25.19 -6.67 24.54
CA THR A 18 -24.42 -5.52 25.03
C THR A 18 -22.93 -5.74 25.30
N THR A 19 -22.07 -5.49 24.32
CA THR A 19 -20.63 -5.23 24.55
C THR A 19 -20.11 -4.35 23.42
N GLY A 20 -19.27 -3.37 23.77
CA GLY A 20 -18.74 -2.36 22.86
C GLY A 20 -18.16 -2.97 21.59
N MET A 21 -18.43 -2.31 20.46
CA MET A 21 -17.80 -2.60 19.17
C MET A 21 -16.31 -2.29 19.29
N SER A 22 -15.54 -3.28 19.72
CA SER A 22 -14.13 -3.34 19.38
C SER A 22 -14.05 -3.58 17.88
N GLU A 23 -13.75 -2.54 17.12
CA GLU A 23 -13.29 -2.65 15.73
C GLU A 23 -11.99 -3.46 15.74
N GLU A 24 -12.09 -4.78 15.69
CA GLU A 24 -10.96 -5.60 15.22
C GLU A 24 -10.76 -5.24 13.75
N SER A 25 -9.92 -4.22 13.54
CA SER A 25 -9.37 -3.89 12.24
C SER A 25 -8.75 -5.18 11.70
N PRO A 26 -9.10 -5.63 10.48
CA PRO A 26 -8.42 -6.77 9.89
C PRO A 26 -6.93 -6.48 9.96
N ASP A 27 -6.11 -7.42 10.43
CA ASP A 27 -4.66 -7.25 10.49
C ASP A 27 -4.13 -6.88 9.10
N ILE A 28 -3.98 -5.58 8.84
CA ILE A 28 -3.38 -5.06 7.63
C ILE A 28 -1.88 -5.10 7.88
N CYS A 29 -1.23 -6.24 7.59
CA CYS A 29 0.23 -6.27 7.48
C CYS A 29 0.65 -5.43 6.27
N LEU A 30 0.98 -4.17 6.50
CA LEU A 30 1.55 -3.32 5.48
C LEU A 30 2.96 -3.82 5.11
N PRO A 31 3.34 -3.81 3.83
CA PRO A 31 4.72 -4.12 3.47
C PRO A 31 5.67 -3.14 4.14
N ALA A 32 6.75 -3.66 4.72
CA ALA A 32 7.85 -2.85 5.23
C ALA A 32 8.82 -2.55 4.09
N PRO A 33 8.87 -1.31 3.54
CA PRO A 33 9.85 -0.97 2.53
C PRO A 33 11.24 -0.95 3.17
N GLN A 34 12.27 -1.11 2.34
CA GLN A 34 13.66 -1.04 2.78
C GLN A 34 14.54 -0.34 1.74
N LEU A 35 15.66 0.21 2.20
CA LEU A 35 16.70 0.75 1.32
C LEU A 35 17.77 -0.31 1.10
N ALA A 36 18.06 -0.64 -0.16
CA ALA A 36 19.09 -1.61 -0.50
C ALA A 36 19.76 -1.29 -1.84
N HIS A 37 21.09 -1.14 -1.81
CA HIS A 37 21.92 -0.93 -3.00
C HIS A 37 21.40 0.21 -3.90
N GLY A 38 21.15 1.39 -3.32
CA GLY A 38 20.70 2.56 -4.07
C GLY A 38 19.24 2.51 -4.56
N ALA A 39 18.43 1.58 -4.05
CA ALA A 39 17.01 1.49 -4.39
C ALA A 39 16.11 1.44 -3.15
N LEU A 40 14.87 1.88 -3.34
CA LEU A 40 13.74 1.53 -2.50
C LEU A 40 13.23 0.15 -2.94
N VAL A 41 13.20 -0.81 -2.02
CA VAL A 41 12.71 -2.17 -2.23
C VAL A 41 11.44 -2.36 -1.41
N ILE A 42 10.37 -2.76 -2.06
CA ILE A 42 9.07 -3.05 -1.44
C ILE A 42 8.83 -4.55 -1.63
N PRO A 43 8.73 -5.33 -0.54
CA PRO A 43 8.50 -6.76 -0.64
C PRO A 43 7.10 -7.03 -1.25
N PRO A 44 6.85 -8.27 -1.74
CA PRO A 44 5.50 -8.69 -2.10
C PRO A 44 4.52 -8.42 -0.97
N PHE A 45 3.29 -8.02 -1.30
CA PHE A 45 2.31 -7.61 -0.30
C PHE A 45 0.88 -7.95 -0.67
N ARG A 46 0.04 -7.96 0.38
CA ARG A 46 -1.40 -8.13 0.30
C ARG A 46 -2.07 -7.28 1.37
N VAL A 47 -2.90 -6.33 0.96
CA VAL A 47 -3.59 -5.36 1.82
C VAL A 47 -5.10 -5.54 1.66
N CYS A 48 -5.88 -5.65 2.75
CA CYS A 48 -7.35 -5.63 2.66
C CYS A 48 -7.82 -4.17 2.78
N PHE A 49 -8.66 -3.72 1.84
CA PHE A 49 -9.32 -2.42 1.90
C PHE A 49 -10.72 -2.55 1.33
N LEU A 50 -11.74 -2.07 2.06
CA LEU A 50 -13.16 -2.20 1.70
C LEU A 50 -13.57 -3.65 1.32
N ASN A 51 -13.10 -4.64 2.08
CA ASN A 51 -13.32 -6.08 1.83
C ASN A 51 -12.76 -6.64 0.52
N GLN A 52 -11.91 -5.88 -0.17
CA GLN A 52 -11.18 -6.29 -1.35
C GLN A 52 -9.70 -6.50 -1.00
N TRP A 53 -9.08 -7.54 -1.53
CA TRP A 53 -7.64 -7.73 -1.40
C TRP A 53 -6.89 -6.99 -2.51
N PHE A 54 -5.86 -6.25 -2.15
CA PHE A 54 -4.96 -5.54 -3.06
C PHE A 54 -3.57 -6.15 -2.97
N ILE A 55 -3.06 -6.67 -4.07
CA ILE A 55 -1.90 -7.57 -4.07
C ILE A 55 -0.80 -7.09 -5.02
N HIS A 56 0.44 -7.33 -4.63
CA HIS A 56 1.58 -7.24 -5.52
C HIS A 56 2.49 -8.45 -5.27
N TRP A 57 2.65 -9.30 -6.29
CA TRP A 57 3.23 -10.64 -6.11
C TRP A 57 4.74 -10.70 -6.10
N GLN A 58 5.39 -9.70 -6.70
CA GLN A 58 6.84 -9.66 -6.88
C GLN A 58 7.43 -8.52 -6.06
N PRO A 59 8.69 -8.61 -5.62
CA PRO A 59 9.35 -7.46 -5.02
C PRO A 59 9.42 -6.31 -6.04
N MET A 60 9.00 -5.12 -5.62
CA MET A 60 9.17 -3.91 -6.42
C MET A 60 10.49 -3.25 -6.06
N ARG A 61 11.27 -2.89 -7.07
CA ARG A 61 12.53 -2.17 -6.91
C ARG A 61 12.47 -0.85 -7.68
N ILE A 62 12.66 0.25 -6.95
CA ILE A 62 12.66 1.61 -7.51
C ILE A 62 14.05 2.20 -7.30
N GLU A 63 14.79 2.40 -8.39
CA GLU A 63 16.13 3.01 -8.34
C GLU A 63 16.04 4.48 -7.90
N LEU A 64 16.73 4.84 -6.82
CA LEU A 64 16.65 6.18 -6.25
C LEU A 64 17.25 7.24 -7.18
N ALA A 65 18.19 6.85 -8.04
CA ALA A 65 18.81 7.73 -9.03
C ALA A 65 17.81 8.27 -10.06
N ASN A 66 16.65 7.62 -10.22
CA ASN A 66 15.59 8.07 -11.13
C ASN A 66 14.63 9.06 -10.46
N LEU A 67 14.77 9.31 -9.16
CA LEU A 67 13.91 10.20 -8.40
C LEU A 67 14.56 11.57 -8.23
N VAL A 68 13.73 12.62 -8.25
CA VAL A 68 14.18 13.97 -7.92
C VAL A 68 14.48 14.03 -6.41
N PRO A 69 15.57 14.69 -5.97
CA PRO A 69 15.85 14.85 -4.53
C PRO A 69 14.73 15.61 -3.81
N ASP A 70 13.88 14.89 -3.07
CA ASP A 70 12.76 15.45 -2.31
C ASP A 70 12.26 14.45 -1.26
N ARG A 71 11.16 14.80 -0.57
CA ARG A 71 10.39 13.92 0.28
C ARG A 71 9.24 13.29 -0.49
N TYR A 72 9.03 12.02 -0.22
CA TYR A 72 7.99 11.20 -0.82
C TYR A 72 7.22 10.46 0.25
N ARG A 73 5.90 10.38 0.11
CA ARG A 73 5.07 9.42 0.82
C ARG A 73 4.84 8.22 -0.09
N ILE A 74 5.09 7.03 0.44
CA ILE A 74 4.98 5.76 -0.27
C ILE A 74 3.55 5.25 -0.10
N MET A 75 2.79 5.21 -1.19
CA MET A 75 1.37 4.87 -1.20
C MET A 75 1.14 3.57 -1.96
N VAL A 76 0.41 2.64 -1.36
CA VAL A 76 -0.23 1.54 -2.09
C VAL A 76 -1.43 2.11 -2.82
N VAL A 77 -1.51 1.82 -4.12
CA VAL A 77 -2.59 2.31 -4.98
C VAL A 77 -3.22 1.18 -5.78
N GLN A 78 -4.51 1.30 -6.06
CA GLN A 78 -5.13 0.57 -7.15
C GLN A 78 -4.79 1.32 -8.44
N ASN A 79 -4.23 0.65 -9.43
CA ASN A 79 -3.99 1.23 -10.76
C ASN A 79 -4.80 0.41 -11.79
N PHE A 80 -5.82 1.02 -12.39
CA PHE A 80 -6.71 0.32 -13.33
C PHE A 80 -6.06 0.02 -14.70
N TRP A 81 -4.83 0.51 -14.97
CA TRP A 81 -4.09 0.20 -16.20
C TRP A 81 -3.42 -1.18 -16.22
N ILE A 82 -3.46 -1.91 -15.10
CA ILE A 82 -2.98 -3.27 -15.08
C ILE A 82 -4.07 -4.17 -15.68
N GLU A 83 -3.95 -4.46 -16.97
CA GLU A 83 -4.84 -5.39 -17.67
C GLU A 83 -4.70 -6.80 -17.06
N ASP A 84 -5.70 -7.19 -16.27
CA ASP A 84 -5.89 -8.59 -15.88
C ASP A 84 -6.90 -9.23 -16.86
N PRO A 85 -6.44 -10.10 -17.79
CA PRO A 85 -7.31 -10.74 -18.76
C PRO A 85 -8.26 -11.80 -18.15
N ASN A 86 -8.09 -12.16 -16.87
CA ASN A 86 -8.97 -13.09 -16.15
C ASN A 86 -9.07 -12.72 -14.66
N PRO A 87 -9.80 -11.63 -14.33
CA PRO A 87 -9.77 -11.05 -12.99
C PRO A 87 -10.44 -11.96 -11.97
N ASP A 88 -9.68 -12.33 -10.93
CA ASP A 88 -10.25 -12.86 -9.70
C ASP A 88 -10.90 -11.70 -8.95
N LEU A 89 -12.24 -11.65 -8.93
CA LEU A 89 -13.00 -10.57 -8.30
C LEU A 89 -12.77 -10.44 -6.77
N THR A 90 -12.09 -11.39 -6.13
CA THR A 90 -11.73 -11.29 -4.70
C THR A 90 -10.42 -10.57 -4.44
N GLN A 91 -9.65 -10.28 -5.50
CA GLN A 91 -8.38 -9.59 -5.41
C GLN A 91 -8.17 -8.59 -6.57
N CYS A 92 -7.33 -7.59 -6.37
CA CYS A 92 -6.99 -6.58 -7.36
C CYS A 92 -5.49 -6.35 -7.33
N LEU A 93 -4.88 -6.15 -8.50
CA LEU A 93 -3.47 -5.80 -8.57
C LEU A 93 -3.26 -4.38 -8.02
N ALA A 94 -2.25 -4.26 -7.18
CA ALA A 94 -1.85 -3.04 -6.54
C ALA A 94 -0.51 -2.56 -7.11
N GLY A 95 -0.37 -1.24 -7.18
CA GLY A 95 0.87 -0.55 -7.50
C GLY A 95 1.37 0.27 -6.32
N ILE A 96 2.48 0.96 -6.57
CA ILE A 96 3.05 1.94 -5.65
C ILE A 96 3.06 3.29 -6.33
N PHE A 97 2.62 4.30 -5.60
CA PHE A 97 2.73 5.69 -5.97
C PHE A 97 3.65 6.40 -4.97
N LEU A 98 4.64 7.13 -5.48
CA LEU A 98 5.52 7.98 -4.67
C LEU A 98 5.00 9.40 -4.70
N ALA A 99 4.14 9.74 -3.74
CA ALA A 99 3.56 11.06 -3.62
C ALA A 99 4.61 12.07 -3.18
N ARG A 100 5.05 12.96 -4.07
CA ARG A 100 6.05 13.98 -3.73
C ARG A 100 5.45 15.08 -2.84
N ARG A 101 6.26 15.66 -1.96
CA ARG A 101 5.85 16.86 -1.20
C ARG A 101 5.83 18.09 -2.12
N ARG A 102 4.70 18.78 -2.17
CA ARG A 102 4.50 20.01 -2.95
C ARG A 102 4.97 21.25 -2.17
N ARG A 103 5.16 22.37 -2.88
CA ARG A 103 5.59 23.66 -2.30
C ARG A 103 4.62 24.26 -1.29
N ASP A 104 3.33 23.97 -1.43
CA ASP A 104 2.27 24.34 -0.50
C ASP A 104 2.24 23.47 0.77
N GLY A 105 3.17 22.52 0.89
CA GLY A 105 3.22 21.58 2.00
C GLY A 105 2.12 20.52 1.95
N GLN A 106 1.48 20.28 0.81
CA GLN A 106 0.60 19.12 0.63
C GLN A 106 1.37 17.99 -0.06
N TRP A 107 0.87 16.76 0.07
CA TRP A 107 1.36 15.62 -0.73
C TRP A 107 0.65 15.62 -2.09
N GLU A 108 1.34 15.16 -3.12
CA GLU A 108 0.67 14.81 -4.38
C GLU A 108 -0.38 13.73 -4.12
N ALA A 109 -1.58 13.92 -4.67
CA ALA A 109 -2.64 12.91 -4.62
C ALA A 109 -2.44 11.94 -5.80
N ALA A 110 -2.49 10.63 -5.52
CA ALA A 110 -2.36 9.61 -6.56
C ALA A 110 -3.46 9.76 -7.63
N GLU A 111 -4.65 10.19 -7.20
CA GLU A 111 -5.84 10.40 -8.03
C GLU A 111 -5.64 11.48 -9.11
N ASN A 112 -4.63 12.34 -8.96
CA ASN A 112 -4.27 13.34 -9.96
C ASN A 112 -3.37 12.79 -11.08
N TRP A 113 -2.94 11.52 -10.99
CA TRP A 113 -1.91 10.94 -11.84
C TRP A 113 -2.18 9.46 -12.17
N PRO A 114 -2.32 9.14 -13.47
CA PRO A 114 -3.58 9.27 -14.23
C PRO A 114 -4.86 9.01 -13.42
N VAL A 115 -6.03 9.43 -13.94
CA VAL A 115 -7.39 9.40 -13.30
C VAL A 115 -7.79 8.04 -12.70
N GLU A 116 -7.05 7.01 -13.07
CA GLU A 116 -7.26 5.61 -12.75
C GLU A 116 -6.37 5.10 -11.60
N CYS A 117 -5.79 5.99 -10.79
CA CYS A 117 -5.15 5.64 -9.54
C CYS A 117 -6.03 5.98 -8.34
N ARG A 118 -6.22 5.03 -7.42
CA ARG A 118 -6.87 5.28 -6.12
C ARG A 118 -5.96 4.89 -4.97
N SER A 119 -5.81 5.78 -4.00
CA SER A 119 -5.04 5.55 -2.78
C SER A 119 -5.71 4.49 -1.91
N ILE A 120 -4.91 3.54 -1.42
CA ILE A 120 -5.36 2.47 -0.52
C ILE A 120 -4.77 2.67 0.87
N ALA A 121 -3.44 2.73 0.97
CA ALA A 121 -2.72 2.84 2.24
C ALA A 121 -1.39 3.56 2.07
N ALA A 122 -0.96 4.30 3.09
CA ALA A 122 0.42 4.77 3.20
C ALA A 122 1.25 3.73 3.94
N ILE A 123 2.46 3.42 3.45
CA ILE A 123 3.34 2.39 4.03
C ILE A 123 4.67 2.96 4.56
N GLY A 124 4.92 4.24 4.30
CA GLY A 124 6.08 4.94 4.81
C GLY A 124 6.34 6.26 4.08
N GLU A 125 7.44 6.90 4.46
CA GLU A 125 7.97 8.11 3.86
C GLU A 125 9.47 7.92 3.55
N LEU A 126 9.86 8.40 2.37
CA LEU A 126 11.23 8.39 1.86
C LEU A 126 11.74 9.84 1.78
N ASP A 127 12.84 10.14 2.44
CA ASP A 127 13.51 11.44 2.40
C ASP A 127 14.81 11.32 1.59
N LEU A 128 14.83 11.95 0.41
CA LEU A 128 15.97 12.01 -0.52
C LEU A 128 16.59 13.41 -0.59
N ARG A 129 16.29 14.32 0.35
CA ARG A 129 16.88 15.67 0.34
C ARG A 129 18.39 15.64 0.56
N ASP A 130 18.89 14.60 1.22
CA ASP A 130 20.30 14.22 1.23
C ASP A 130 20.46 12.91 0.45
N ALA A 131 20.84 13.01 -0.83
CA ALA A 131 20.96 11.86 -1.72
C ALA A 131 22.07 10.88 -1.31
N ALA A 132 23.06 11.33 -0.54
CA ALA A 132 24.12 10.45 -0.02
C ALA A 132 23.63 9.63 1.19
N HIS A 133 22.62 10.12 1.91
CA HIS A 133 22.06 9.48 3.10
C HIS A 133 20.54 9.42 3.02
N PRO A 134 19.98 8.61 2.10
CA PRO A 134 18.54 8.44 1.99
C PRO A 134 17.98 7.88 3.30
N ARG A 135 16.85 8.42 3.73
CA ARG A 135 16.18 7.98 4.96
C ARG A 135 14.81 7.43 4.64
N LEU A 136 14.48 6.34 5.30
CA LEU A 136 13.19 5.69 5.20
C LEU A 136 12.57 5.60 6.59
N THR A 137 11.36 6.12 6.72
CA THR A 137 10.50 5.90 7.88
C THR A 137 9.32 5.07 7.40
N HIS A 138 9.14 3.88 7.95
CA HIS A 138 7.95 3.10 7.68
C HIS A 138 6.86 3.47 8.69
N GLU A 139 5.61 3.38 8.27
CA GLU A 139 4.52 3.24 9.24
C GLU A 139 4.77 1.92 10.00
N PRO A 140 4.57 1.87 11.33
CA PRO A 140 4.86 0.66 12.09
C PRO A 140 4.08 -0.52 11.50
N PRO A 141 4.78 -1.58 11.05
CA PRO A 141 4.08 -2.82 10.72
C PRO A 141 3.50 -3.41 12.01
N CYS A 142 2.34 -4.07 11.90
CA CYS A 142 1.77 -4.88 12.96
C CYS A 142 2.71 -6.04 13.33
#